data_AF-A0A2V9S372-F1
#
_entry.id   AF-A0A2V9S372-F1
#
_cell.length_a   1.000
_cell.length_b   1.000
_cell.length_c   1.000
_cell.angle_alpha   90.00
_cell.angle_beta   90.00
_cell.angle_gamma   90.00
#
_symmetry.space_group_name_H-M   'P 1'
#
loop_
_entity.id
_entity.type
_entity.pdbx_description
1 polymer ?
#
loop_
_entity_poly.entity_id
_entity_poly.type
_entity_poly.pdbx_seq_one_letter_code
_entity_poly.pdbx_strand_id
1 'polypeptide(L)' 'QKLLYMHHNPVMRGLVLEPGQWRWSSFRHYAYGERGPVLVNEQRPRGEMKIRVA' A
#
# COMPACT_ATOMS: atom_id res chain seq x y z
N GLN A 1 -7.22 -13.28 5.13
CA GLN A 1 -6.41 -13.55 6.35
C GLN A 1 -4.96 -13.05 6.29
N LYS A 2 -4.24 -13.10 5.15
CA LYS A 2 -2.83 -12.65 5.06
C LYS A 2 -2.57 -11.14 5.31
N LEU A 3 -3.50 -10.26 4.94
CA LEU A 3 -3.34 -8.80 5.08
C LEU A 3 -3.22 -8.34 6.54
N LEU A 4 -4.03 -8.89 7.45
CA LEU A 4 -3.97 -8.54 8.88
C LEU A 4 -2.60 -8.88 9.47
N TYR A 5 -2.09 -10.08 9.19
CA TYR A 5 -0.75 -10.47 9.62
C TYR A 5 0.33 -9.50 9.11
N MET A 6 0.29 -9.13 7.82
CA MET A 6 1.28 -8.24 7.21
C MET A 6 1.24 -6.82 7.81
N HIS A 7 0.05 -6.29 8.10
CA HIS A 7 -0.08 -4.95 8.66
C HIS A 7 0.25 -4.87 10.15
N HIS A 8 0.06 -5.95 10.90
CA HIS A 8 0.40 -6.01 12.32
C HIS A 8 1.87 -6.40 12.59
N ASN A 9 2.59 -6.97 11.63
CA ASN A 9 3.99 -7.36 11.83
C ASN A 9 4.91 -6.22 12.33
N PRO A 10 4.84 -4.98 11.79
CA PRO A 10 5.62 -3.85 12.32
C PRO A 10 5.33 -3.56 13.79
N VAL A 11 4.08 -3.73 14.23
CA VAL A 11 3.66 -3.55 15.63
C VAL A 11 4.17 -4.70 16.50
N MET A 12 3.96 -5.94 16.07
CA MET A 12 4.40 -7.13 16.82
C MET A 12 5.92 -7.19 16.99
N ARG A 13 6.67 -6.57 16.07
CA ARG A 13 8.14 -6.43 16.14
C ARG A 13 8.59 -5.19 16.92
N GLY A 14 7.67 -4.38 17.42
CA GLY A 14 7.96 -3.15 18.18
C GLY A 14 8.59 -2.03 17.36
N LEU A 15 8.48 -2.06 16.02
CA LEU A 15 9.04 -1.02 15.15
C LEU A 15 8.18 0.25 15.13
N VAL A 16 6.88 0.10 15.38
CA VAL A 16 5.89 1.17 15.45
C VAL A 16 4.86 0.84 16.53
N LEU A 17 4.17 1.86 17.05
CA LEU A 17 3.11 1.69 18.04
C LEU A 17 1.80 1.22 17.40
N GLU A 18 1.54 1.66 16.16
CA GLU A 18 0.32 1.36 15.44
C GLU A 18 0.57 1.03 13.96
N PRO A 19 -0.26 0.19 13.31
CA PRO A 19 -0.05 -0.19 11.91
C PRO A 19 -0.02 0.99 10.94
N GLY A 20 -0.81 2.05 11.22
CA GLY A 20 -0.89 3.25 10.39
C GLY A 20 0.38 4.11 10.36
N GLN A 21 1.30 3.90 11.31
CA GLN A 21 2.57 4.60 11.36
C GLN A 21 3.60 4.02 10.38
N TRP A 22 3.42 2.76 9.96
CA TRP A 22 4.31 2.11 9.01
C TRP A 22 3.99 2.51 7.57
N ARG A 23 4.62 3.61 7.12
CA ARG A 23 4.40 4.24 5.80
C ARG A 23 4.65 3.32 4.61
N TRP A 24 5.40 2.24 4.78
CA TRP A 24 5.73 1.28 3.72
C TRP A 24 4.75 0.11 3.62
N SER A 25 3.62 0.16 4.35
CA SER A 25 2.51 -0.78 4.15
C SER A 25 1.33 -0.11 3.47
N SER A 26 0.51 -0.93 2.82
CA SER A 26 -0.80 -0.53 2.30
C SER A 26 -1.88 -0.41 3.38
N PHE A 27 -1.53 -0.42 4.68
CA PHE A 27 -2.51 -0.39 5.77
C PHE A 27 -3.47 0.79 5.65
N ARG A 28 -2.94 2.01 5.41
CA ARG A 28 -3.75 3.24 5.30
C ARG A 28 -4.74 3.20 4.13
N HIS A 29 -4.37 2.54 3.04
CA HIS A 29 -5.29 2.32 1.93
C HIS A 29 -6.47 1.44 2.35
N TYR A 30 -6.22 0.31 3.00
CA TYR A 30 -7.29 -0.60 3.42
C TYR A 30 -8.10 -0.09 4.61
N ALA A 31 -7.47 0.62 5.55
CA ALA A 31 -8.12 1.12 6.76
C ALA A 31 -8.90 2.42 6.51
N TYR A 32 -8.36 3.32 5.67
CA TYR A 32 -8.87 4.69 5.53
C TYR A 32 -9.21 5.06 4.08
N GLY A 33 -8.98 4.17 3.10
CA GLY A 33 -9.17 4.49 1.69
C GLY A 33 -8.15 5.50 1.15
N GLU A 34 -7.04 5.73 1.86
CA GLU A 34 -6.04 6.71 1.44
C GLU A 34 -5.37 6.32 0.11
N ARG A 35 -5.23 7.29 -0.79
CA ARG A 35 -4.44 7.13 -2.01
C ARG A 35 -2.96 7.19 -1.67
N GLY A 36 -2.29 6.06 -1.90
CA GLY A 36 -0.84 5.98 -1.83
C GLY A 36 -0.16 6.42 -3.13
N PRO A 37 1.18 6.46 -3.15
CA PRO A 37 1.98 6.73 -4.35
C PRO A 37 1.81 5.65 -5.43
N VAL A 38 1.37 4.46 -5.03
CA VAL A 38 1.06 3.34 -5.92
C VAL A 38 -0.42 3.01 -5.76
N LEU A 39 -1.09 2.75 -6.88
CA LEU A 39 -2.48 2.30 -6.87
C LEU A 39 -2.55 0.88 -6.30
N VAL A 40 -3.49 0.65 -5.39
CA VAL A 40 -3.71 -0.65 -4.76
C VAL A 40 -5.05 -1.18 -5.27
N ASN A 41 -5.04 -2.38 -5.86
CA ASN A 41 -6.24 -3.05 -6.42
C ASN A 41 -7.03 -2.25 -7.47
N GLU A 42 -6.46 -1.19 -8.03
CA GLU A 42 -7.07 -0.49 -9.17
C GLU A 42 -6.54 -1.10 -10.47
N GLN A 43 -7.44 -1.61 -11.31
CA GLN A 43 -7.10 -2.01 -12.66
C GLN A 43 -6.90 -0.75 -13.51
N ARG A 44 -5.66 -0.54 -13.98
CA ARG A 44 -5.43 0.39 -15.09
C ARG A 44 -6.12 -0.20 -16.32
N PRO A 45 -6.85 0.58 -17.13
CA PRO A 45 -7.18 0.12 -18.47
C PRO A 45 -5.87 -0.28 -19.17
N ARG A 46 -5.84 -1.47 -19.75
CA ARG A 46 -4.71 -1.96 -20.56
C ARG A 46 -4.53 -0.96 -21.71
N GLY A 47 -3.54 -0.07 -21.59
CA GLY A 47 -3.35 1.04 -22.52
C GLY A 47 -1.89 1.23 -22.87
N GLU A 48 -1.62 1.26 -24.17
CA GLU A 48 -0.38 1.60 -24.87
C GLU A 48 0.64 2.39 -24.04
N MET A 49 1.81 1.79 -23.82
CA MET A 49 3.02 2.52 -23.44
C MET A 49 3.40 3.46 -24.59
N LYS A 50 2.93 4.72 -24.56
CA LYS A 50 3.52 5.76 -25.39
C LYS A 50 4.88 6.12 -24.81
N ILE A 51 5.91 5.42 -25.30
CA ILE A 51 7.31 5.78 -25.08
C ILE A 51 7.48 7.19 -25.63
N ARG A 52 7.72 8.16 -24.75
CA ARG A 52 8.19 9.47 -25.20
C ARG A 52 9.65 9.32 -25.56
N VAL A 53 9.94 9.27 -26.86
CA VAL A 53 11.30 9.40 -27.38
C VAL A 53 11.65 10.88 -27.34
N ALA A 54 12.82 11.20 -26.77
CA ALA A 54 13.37 12.54 -26.67
C ALA A 54 13.85 13.07 -28.02
#